data_AF-A0A0B2RVV7-F1
#
_entry.id   AF-A0A0B2RVV7-F1
#
_cell.length_a   1.000
_cell.length_b   1.000
_cell.length_c   1.000
_cell.angle_alpha   90.00
_cell.angle_beta   90.00
_cell.angle_gamma   90.00
#
_symmetry.space_group_name_H-M   'P 1'
#
loop_
_entity.id
_entity.type
_entity.pdbx_description
1 polymer ?
#
loop_
_entity_poly.entity_id
_entity_poly.type
_entity_poly.pdbx_seq_one_letter_code
_entity_poly.pdbx_strand_id
1 'polypeptide(L)' 'WGVLKLDFRRFVDEFHVNGSFPKGSNASFLALIPKTNHPQSFNDYRPISLIGCMYKIIAKLLGNRLRKVM' A
#
# COMPACT_ATOMS: atom_id res chain seq x y z
N TRP A 1 -13.81 5.51 13.93
CA TRP A 1 -14.27 6.40 12.85
C TRP A 1 -14.41 7.85 13.29
N GLY A 2 -14.94 8.14 14.49
CA GLY A 2 -15.13 9.51 14.98
C GLY A 2 -13.88 10.41 14.95
N VAL A 3 -12.68 9.83 15.06
CA VAL A 3 -11.41 10.57 15.00
C VAL A 3 -10.81 10.56 13.58
N LEU A 4 -10.53 9.36 13.05
CA LEU A 4 -9.76 9.19 11.80
C LEU A 4 -10.51 9.54 10.50
N LYS A 5 -11.84 9.75 10.54
CA LYS A 5 -12.65 9.96 9.33
C LYS A 5 -12.17 11.14 8.49
N LEU A 6 -11.83 12.25 9.17
CA LEU A 6 -11.43 13.49 8.52
C LEU A 6 -10.11 13.30 7.77
N ASP A 7 -9.11 12.71 8.42
CA ASP A 7 -7.80 12.45 7.83
C ASP A 7 -7.89 11.49 6.64
N PHE A 8 -8.70 10.43 6.77
CA PHE A 8 -8.92 9.48 5.69
C PHE A 8 -9.55 10.12 4.46
N ARG A 9 -10.61 10.91 4.65
CA ARG A 9 -11.26 11.62 3.53
C ARG A 9 -10.30 12.60 2.88
N ARG A 10 -9.65 13.44 3.68
CA ARG A 10 -8.71 14.43 3.19
C ARG A 10 -7.62 13.80 2.32
N PHE A 11 -7.03 12.69 2.75
CA PHE A 11 -6.02 11.99 1.95
C PHE A 11 -6.54 11.50 0.60
N VAL A 12 -7.76 10.92 0.58
CA VAL A 12 -8.38 10.44 -0.65
C VAL A 12 -8.72 11.60 -1.59
N ASP A 13 -9.24 12.71 -1.05
CA ASP A 13 -9.57 13.91 -1.80
C ASP A 13 -8.31 14.57 -2.39
N GLU A 14 -7.24 14.69 -1.60
CA GLU A 14 -5.95 15.20 -2.07
C GLU A 14 -5.36 14.33 -3.19
N PHE A 15 -5.44 13.00 -3.06
CA PHE A 15 -5.03 12.09 -4.14
C PHE A 15 -5.92 12.25 -5.38
N HIS A 16 -7.22 12.43 -5.21
CA HIS A 16 -8.16 12.57 -6.32
C HIS A 16 -7.91 13.84 -7.14
N VAL A 17 -7.64 14.96 -6.46
CA VAL A 17 -7.40 16.26 -7.09
C VAL A 17 -6.00 16.31 -7.74
N ASN A 18 -4.97 15.84 -7.03
CA ASN A 18 -3.58 16.03 -7.47
C ASN A 18 -3.01 14.83 -8.24
N GLY A 19 -3.68 13.67 -8.21
CA GLY A 19 -3.19 12.44 -8.84
C GLY A 19 -1.88 11.89 -8.25
N SER A 20 -1.46 12.38 -7.10
CA SER A 20 -0.18 12.04 -6.48
C SER A 20 -0.32 11.77 -4.99
N PHE A 21 0.61 11.00 -4.44
CA PHE A 21 0.68 10.71 -3.02
C PHE A 21 1.47 11.80 -2.29
N PRO A 22 1.05 12.22 -1.08
CA PRO A 22 1.87 13.06 -0.23
C PRO A 22 3.23 12.39 0.04
N LYS A 23 4.30 13.18 0.09
CA LYS A 23 5.67 12.70 0.28
C LYS A 23 5.76 11.78 1.50
N GLY A 24 6.38 10.60 1.33
CA GLY A 24 6.53 9.59 2.39
C GLY A 24 5.35 8.63 2.54
N SER A 25 4.20 8.87 1.88
CA SER A 25 3.04 7.97 1.97
C SER A 25 3.24 6.63 1.26
N ASN A 26 4.24 6.54 0.38
CA ASN A 26 4.68 5.32 -0.29
C ASN A 26 5.91 4.67 0.37
N ALA A 27 6.38 5.20 1.50
CA ALA A 27 7.44 4.56 2.27
C ALA A 27 6.97 3.18 2.73
N SER A 28 7.85 2.19 2.62
CA SER A 28 7.56 0.82 3.05
C SER A 28 8.80 0.17 3.62
N PHE A 29 8.59 -0.74 4.56
CA PHE A 29 9.63 -1.64 5.03
C PHE A 29 9.57 -2.95 4.25
N LEU A 30 10.73 -3.48 3.88
CA LEU A 30 10.83 -4.80 3.28
C LEU A 30 11.07 -5.82 4.38
N ALA A 31 10.13 -6.74 4.58
CA ALA A 31 10.30 -7.90 5.44
C ALA A 31 10.61 -9.13 4.59
N LEU A 32 11.68 -9.85 4.93
CA LEU A 32 12.05 -11.11 4.29
C LEU A 32 11.51 -12.26 5.13
N ILE A 33 10.48 -12.95 4.65
CA ILE A 33 9.90 -14.10 5.35
C ILE A 33 10.56 -15.37 4.83
N PRO A 34 11.21 -16.18 5.68
CA PRO A 34 11.82 -17.43 5.25
C PRO A 34 10.76 -18.42 4.75
N LYS A 35 11.02 -19.11 3.65
CA LYS A 35 10.17 -20.20 3.11
C LYS A 35 10.51 -21.56 3.71
N THR A 36 11.72 -21.71 4.24
CA THR A 36 12.27 -22.96 4.80
C THR A 36 12.96 -22.66 6.14
N ASN A 37 13.22 -23.70 6.95
CA ASN A 37 13.79 -23.53 8.30
C ASN A 37 15.24 -23.02 8.32
N HIS A 38 16.00 -23.28 7.26
CA HIS A 38 17.41 -22.90 7.14
C HIS A 38 17.68 -22.25 5.78
N PRO A 39 17.22 -21.01 5.56
CA PRO A 39 17.41 -20.31 4.29
C PRO A 39 18.90 -20.04 4.04
N GLN A 40 19.39 -20.40 2.86
CA GLN A 40 20.79 -20.26 2.45
C GLN A 40 20.97 -19.24 1.32
N SER A 41 19.91 -18.98 0.55
CA SER A 41 19.90 -18.04 -0.57
C SER A 41 18.78 -17.01 -0.45
N PHE A 42 18.93 -15.86 -1.10
CA PHE A 42 17.85 -14.85 -1.22
C PHE A 42 16.55 -15.45 -1.80
N ASN A 43 16.66 -16.46 -2.65
CA ASN A 43 15.50 -17.14 -3.23
C ASN A 43 14.68 -17.92 -2.20
N ASP A 44 15.27 -18.26 -1.04
CA ASP A 44 14.59 -18.93 0.07
C ASP A 44 13.72 -17.98 0.88
N TYR A 45 13.75 -16.68 0.58
CA TYR A 45 12.90 -15.68 1.21
C TYR A 45 11.75 -15.28 0.30
N ARG A 46 10.61 -14.98 0.91
CA ARG A 46 9.50 -14.27 0.28
C ARG A 46 9.55 -12.82 0.77
N PRO A 47 9.88 -11.84 -0.11
CA PRO A 47 9.78 -10.44 0.27
C PRO A 47 8.32 -10.03 0.45
N ILE A 48 8.01 -9.31 1.52
CA ILE A 48 6.73 -8.64 1.73
C ILE A 48 6.99 -7.16 1.99
N SER A 49 6.32 -6.30 1.23
CA SER A 49 6.30 -4.86 1.49
C SER A 49 5.27 -4.50 2.56
N LEU A 50 5.75 -3.98 3.67
CA LEU A 50 4.95 -3.41 4.74
C LEU A 50 4.69 -1.92 4.44
N ILE A 51 3.83 -1.69 3.44
CA ILE A 51 3.38 -0.35 3.04
C ILE A 51 2.14 0.08 3.85
N GLY A 52 2.02 1.39 4.08
CA GLY A 52 0.92 2.00 4.82
C GLY A 52 -0.47 1.67 4.26
N CYS A 53 -1.47 1.60 5.13
CA CYS A 53 -2.84 1.24 4.75
C CYS A 53 -3.49 2.26 3.80
N MET A 54 -3.15 3.54 3.91
CA MET A 54 -3.66 4.60 3.04
C MET A 54 -3.32 4.34 1.56
N TYR A 55 -2.08 3.95 1.28
CA TYR A 55 -1.66 3.54 -0.07
C TYR A 55 -2.49 2.36 -0.58
N LYS A 56 -2.68 1.33 0.25
CA LYS A 56 -3.45 0.12 -0.12
C LYS A 56 -4.91 0.44 -0.45
N ILE A 57 -5.51 1.40 0.24
CA ILE A 57 -6.89 1.84 -0.02
C ILE A 57 -7.00 2.48 -1.40
N ILE A 58 -6.10 3.42 -1.73
CA ILE A 58 -6.08 4.06 -3.05
C ILE A 58 -5.81 3.03 -4.15
N ALA A 59 -4.84 2.13 -3.95
CA ALA A 59 -4.55 1.06 -4.91
C ALA A 59 -5.79 0.18 -5.17
N LYS A 60 -6.55 -0.17 -4.13
CA LYS A 60 -7.80 -0.93 -4.27
C LYS A 60 -8.89 -0.14 -4.99
N LEU A 61 -9.03 1.16 -4.70
CA LEU A 61 -9.98 2.04 -5.39
C LEU A 61 -9.66 2.11 -6.90
N LEU A 62 -8.39 2.29 -7.26
CA LEU A 62 -7.96 2.31 -8.66
C LEU A 62 -8.16 0.96 -9.34
N GLY A 63 -7.79 -0.15 -8.69
CA GLY A 63 -8.02 -1.49 -9.22
C GLY A 63 -9.50 -1.77 -9.49
N ASN A 64 -10.40 -1.33 -8.60
CA ASN A 64 -11.84 -1.44 -8.80
C ASN A 64 -12.35 -0.59 -9.98
N ARG A 65 -11.71 0.55 -10.28
CA ARG A 65 -12.04 1.38 -11.46
C ARG A 65 -11.55 0.73 -12.74
N LEU A 66 -10.32 0.21 -12.74
CA LEU A 66 -9.74 -0.49 -13.89
C LEU A 66 -10.56 -1.73 -14.27
N ARG A 67 -11.02 -2.50 -13.29
CA ARG A 67 -11.90 -3.67 -13.52
C ARG A 67 -13.19 -3.34 -14.29
N LYS A 68 -13.64 -2.08 -14.33
CA LYS A 68 -14.87 -1.72 -15.07
C LYS A 68 -14.63 -1.55 -16.57
N VAL A 69 -13.38 -1.37 -16.98
CA VAL A 69 -12.98 -1.07 -18.37
C VAL A 69 -12.11 -2.16 -18.98
N MET A 70 -11.84 -3.22 -18.22
CA MET A 70 -11.08 -4.40 -18.59
C MET A 70 -11.99 -5.61 -18.46
#